data_AF-A0A937SA56-F1
#
_entry.id   AF-A0A937SA56-F1
#
_cell.length_a   1.000
_cell.length_b   1.000
_cell.length_c   1.000
_cell.angle_alpha   90.00
_cell.angle_beta   90.00
_cell.angle_gamma   90.00
#
_symmetry.space_group_name_H-M   'P 1'
#
loop_
_entity.id
_entity.type
_entity.pdbx_description
1 polymer ?
#
loop_
_entity_poly.entity_id
_entity_poly.type
_entity_poly.pdbx_seq_one_letter_code
_entity_poly.pdbx_strand_id
1 'polypeptide(L)'
;MNLRRCNIEIIGDMLRIGENGAGKTKIMYSANMSYSQLQKYLSFLISHDFIDRLEVGNPKVTYRVTEKGLALLKSIDTVLEVLEFRDDNY
;
A
#
# COMPACT_ATOMS: atom_id res chain seq x y z
N MET A 1 -21.35 -4.66 4.09
CA MET A 1 -21.19 -5.87 3.26
C MET A 1 -19.79 -6.42 3.47
N ASN A 2 -19.59 -7.73 3.55
CA ASN A 2 -18.25 -8.32 3.67
C ASN A 2 -17.62 -8.39 2.26
N LEU A 3 -17.22 -7.22 1.72
CA LEU A 3 -16.51 -7.18 0.45
C LEU A 3 -15.11 -7.75 0.66
N ARG A 4 -14.81 -8.83 -0.05
CA ARG A 4 -13.44 -9.30 -0.17
C ARG A 4 -12.63 -8.17 -0.81
N ARG A 5 -11.70 -7.59 -0.05
CA ARG A 5 -10.79 -6.55 -0.53
C ARG A 5 -10.17 -6.97 -1.86
N CYS A 6 -10.31 -6.15 -2.88
CA CYS A 6 -9.71 -6.42 -4.18
C CYS A 6 -8.25 -5.96 -4.19
N ASN A 7 -7.45 -6.51 -5.11
CA ASN A 7 -6.00 -6.27 -5.13
C ASN A 7 -5.66 -4.78 -5.30
N ILE A 8 -6.49 -4.03 -6.04
CA ILE A 8 -6.27 -2.60 -6.31
C ILE A 8 -6.47 -1.74 -5.04
N GLU A 9 -7.43 -2.09 -4.18
CA GLU A 9 -7.61 -1.43 -2.88
C GLU A 9 -6.43 -1.71 -1.95
N ILE A 10 -5.95 -2.96 -1.92
CA ILE A 10 -4.79 -3.33 -1.08
C ILE A 10 -3.54 -2.56 -1.51
N ILE A 11 -3.30 -2.47 -2.83
CA ILE A 11 -2.19 -1.68 -3.37
C ILE A 11 -2.36 -0.21 -3.00
N GLY A 12 -3.55 0.37 -3.19
CA GLY A 12 -3.84 1.76 -2.84
C GLY A 12 -3.56 2.06 -1.36
N ASP A 13 -3.99 1.20 -0.45
CA ASP A 13 -3.73 1.33 0.98
C ASP A 13 -2.25 1.25 1.32
N MET A 14 -1.53 0.28 0.77
CA MET A 14 -0.10 0.13 1.02
C MET A 14 0.68 1.36 0.55
N LEU A 15 0.33 1.92 -0.61
CA LEU A 15 0.92 3.16 -1.10
C LEU A 15 0.58 4.32 -0.15
N ARG A 16 -0.68 4.49 0.23
CA ARG A 16 -1.11 5.55 1.15
C ARG A 16 -0.39 5.47 2.51
N ILE A 17 -0.23 4.28 3.07
CA ILE A 17 0.52 4.06 4.32
C ILE A 17 2.01 4.40 4.16
N GLY A 18 2.57 4.14 2.98
CA GLY A 18 3.98 4.35 2.66
C GLY A 18 4.36 5.79 2.28
N GLU A 19 3.42 6.72 2.08
CA GLU A 19 3.72 8.12 1.70
C GLU A 19 4.71 8.79 2.67
N ASN A 20 4.50 8.57 3.98
CA ASN A 20 5.36 9.10 5.05
C ASN A 20 6.41 8.09 5.54
N GLY A 21 6.57 6.97 4.84
CA GLY A 21 7.38 5.84 5.28
C GLY A 21 6.69 5.02 6.38
N ALA A 22 6.74 3.69 6.24
CA ALA A 22 6.17 2.78 7.24
C ALA A 22 7.00 1.50 7.39
N GLY A 23 7.09 0.97 8.62
CA GLY A 23 7.66 -0.36 8.84
C GLY A 23 6.69 -1.48 8.45
N LYS A 24 7.20 -2.71 8.24
CA LYS A 24 6.38 -3.87 7.87
C LYS A 24 5.16 -4.05 8.78
N THR A 25 5.37 -3.94 10.09
CA THR A 25 4.33 -4.13 11.11
C THR A 25 3.19 -3.14 10.95
N LYS A 26 3.50 -1.85 10.72
CA LYS A 26 2.47 -0.81 10.50
C LYS A 26 1.66 -1.11 9.23
N ILE A 27 2.34 -1.46 8.13
CA ILE A 27 1.68 -1.80 6.86
C ILE A 27 0.77 -3.02 7.03
N MET A 28 1.24 -4.06 7.71
CA MET A 28 0.49 -5.31 7.93
C MET A 28 -0.82 -5.07 8.68
N TYR A 29 -0.74 -4.37 9.82
CA TYR A 29 -1.90 -4.14 10.69
C TYR A 29 -2.89 -3.15 10.06
N SER A 30 -2.40 -2.09 9.40
CA SER A 30 -3.27 -1.12 8.75
C SER A 30 -4.02 -1.68 7.54
N ALA A 31 -3.43 -2.64 6.83
CA ALA A 31 -4.06 -3.25 5.65
C ALA A 31 -4.85 -4.55 5.95
N ASN A 32 -4.89 -4.99 7.22
CA ASN A 32 -5.52 -6.25 7.66
C ASN A 32 -5.05 -7.48 6.84
N MET A 33 -3.74 -7.58 6.59
CA MET A 33 -3.13 -8.64 5.77
C MET A 33 -2.41 -9.69 6.61
N SER A 34 -2.39 -10.93 6.12
CA SER A 34 -1.46 -11.95 6.62
C SER A 34 -0.01 -11.60 6.23
N TYR A 35 0.97 -12.19 6.92
CA TYR A 35 2.39 -12.00 6.58
C TYR A 35 2.71 -12.42 5.14
N SER A 36 2.12 -13.52 4.65
CA SER A 36 2.36 -13.99 3.28
C SER A 36 1.77 -13.05 2.23
N GLN A 37 0.59 -12.47 2.48
CA GLN A 37 0.01 -11.45 1.62
C GLN A 37 0.89 -10.21 1.59
N LEU A 38 1.31 -9.71 2.75
CA LEU A 38 2.20 -8.55 2.84
C LEU A 38 3.47 -8.73 2.01
N GLN A 39 4.14 -9.88 2.13
CA GLN A 39 5.38 -10.15 1.40
C GLN A 39 5.17 -10.23 -0.11
N LYS A 40 4.05 -10.80 -0.55
CA LYS A 40 3.68 -10.84 -1.97
C LYS A 40 3.52 -9.42 -2.53
N TYR A 41 2.78 -8.56 -1.83
CA TYR A 41 2.56 -7.20 -2.29
C TYR A 41 3.81 -6.32 -2.18
N LEU A 42 4.59 -6.42 -1.09
CA LEU A 42 5.86 -5.70 -0.97
C LEU A 42 6.81 -6.09 -2.09
N SER A 43 6.96 -7.38 -2.38
CA SER A 43 7.80 -7.85 -3.49
C SER A 43 7.36 -7.24 -4.82
N PHE A 44 6.05 -7.22 -5.09
CA PHE A 44 5.50 -6.60 -6.30
C PHE A 44 5.76 -5.09 -6.37
N LEU A 45 5.50 -4.36 -5.28
CA LEU A 45 5.64 -2.90 -5.26
C LEU A 45 7.11 -2.47 -5.37
N ILE A 46 8.02 -3.20 -4.74
CA ILE A 46 9.46 -2.94 -4.82
C ILE A 46 9.99 -3.29 -6.21
N SER A 47 9.62 -4.44 -6.77
CA SER A 47 10.12 -4.87 -8.09
C SER A 47 9.68 -3.95 -9.23
N HIS A 48 8.60 -3.19 -9.03
CA HIS A 48 8.07 -2.23 -10.00
C HIS A 48 8.38 -0.78 -9.65
N ASP A 49 9.22 -0.53 -8.65
CA ASP A 49 9.66 0.81 -8.26
C ASP A 49 8.52 1.73 -7.80
N PHE A 50 7.50 1.16 -7.16
CA PHE A 50 6.42 1.92 -6.52
C PHE A 50 6.73 2.25 -5.06
N ILE A 51 7.60 1.46 -4.42
CA ILE A 51 8.04 1.64 -3.03
C ILE A 51 9.55 1.36 -2.94
N ASP A 52 10.26 2.24 -2.25
CA ASP A 52 11.63 2.04 -1.79
C ASP A 52 11.69 1.31 -0.45
N ARG A 53 12.66 0.41 -0.32
CA ARG A 53 13.06 -0.19 0.95
C ARG A 53 14.27 0.56 1.50
N LEU A 54 14.04 1.39 2.53
CA LEU A 54 15.06 2.19 3.18
C LEU A 54 15.53 1.55 4.48
N GLU A 55 16.84 1.51 4.69
CA GLU A 55 17.45 1.08 5.96
C GLU A 55 17.72 2.31 6.82
N VAL A 56 16.98 2.43 7.93
CA VAL A 56 17.01 3.59 8.85
C VAL A 56 17.75 3.26 10.17
N GLY A 57 18.70 2.34 10.10
CA GLY A 57 19.50 1.86 11.24
C GLY A 57 19.42 0.35 11.40
N ASN A 58 20.03 -0.18 12.47
CA ASN A 58 20.21 -1.62 12.66
C ASN A 58 19.21 -2.20 13.70
N PRO A 59 18.21 -3.04 13.33
CA PRO A 59 17.70 -3.39 12.00
C PRO A 59 16.32 -2.75 11.76
N LYS A 60 16.27 -1.45 11.45
CA LYS A 60 15.01 -0.74 11.20
C LYS A 60 14.86 -0.48 9.71
N VAL A 61 13.86 -1.12 9.10
CA VAL A 61 13.52 -0.94 7.68
C VAL A 61 12.22 -0.15 7.58
N THR A 62 12.21 0.86 6.72
CA THR A 62 10.99 1.57 6.31
C THR A 62 10.75 1.40 4.82
N TYR A 63 9.47 1.36 4.47
CA TYR A 63 8.98 1.31 3.10
C TYR A 63 8.38 2.67 2.78
N ARG A 64 8.92 3.35 1.78
CA ARG A 64 8.49 4.68 1.37
C ARG A 64 8.01 4.66 -0.06
N VAL A 65 6.88 5.29 -0.34
CA VAL A 65 6.38 5.41 -1.71
C VAL A 65 7.30 6.31 -2.55
N THR A 66 7.55 5.89 -3.80
CA THR A 66 8.28 6.65 -4.81
C THR A 66 7.37 7.63 -5.54
N GLU A 67 7.92 8.54 -6.35
CA GLU A 67 7.09 9.40 -7.21
C GLU A 67 6.20 8.60 -8.17
N LYS A 68 6.75 7.50 -8.71
CA LYS A 68 6.01 6.57 -9.56
C LYS A 68 4.88 5.87 -8.80
N GLY A 69 5.12 5.50 -7.54
CA GLY A 69 4.09 4.95 -6.65
C GLY A 69 2.99 5.97 -6.32
N LEU A 70 3.34 7.25 -6.12
CA LEU A 70 2.35 8.32 -5.94
C LEU A 70 1.47 8.51 -7.18
N ALA A 71 2.07 8.43 -8.38
CA ALA A 71 1.31 8.49 -9.63
C ALA A 71 0.31 7.33 -9.74
N LEU A 72 0.75 6.11 -9.41
CA LEU A 72 -0.13 4.94 -9.37
C LEU A 72 -1.27 5.11 -8.35
N LEU A 73 -0.97 5.60 -7.15
CA LEU A 73 -1.97 5.83 -6.11
C LEU A 73 -3.06 6.79 -6.59
N LYS A 74 -2.68 7.89 -7.25
CA LYS A 74 -3.64 8.82 -7.86
C LYS A 74 -4.54 8.14 -8.89
N SER A 75 -3.97 7.33 -9.77
CA SER A 75 -4.75 6.57 -10.75
C SER A 75 -5.71 5.57 -10.10
N ILE A 76 -5.28 4.88 -9.04
CA ILE A 76 -6.12 3.98 -8.26
C ILE A 76 -7.28 4.75 -7.63
N ASP A 77 -7.00 5.89 -7.01
CA ASP A 77 -8.03 6.72 -6.39
C ASP A 77 -9.07 7.20 -7.41
N THR A 78 -8.64 7.64 -8.59
CA THR A 78 -9.56 8.00 -9.69
C THR A 78 -10.43 6.81 -10.11
N VAL A 79 -9.86 5.61 -10.25
CA VAL A 79 -10.62 4.41 -10.63
C VAL A 79 -11.65 4.04 -9.55
N LEU A 80 -11.25 4.05 -8.28
CA LEU A 80 -12.15 3.72 -7.17
C LEU A 80 -13.27 4.74 -7.00
N GLU A 81 -12.99 6.02 -7.25
CA GLU A 81 -13.99 7.10 -7.28
C GLU A 81 -15.00 6.89 -8.40
N VAL A 82 -14.54 6.64 -9.64
CA VAL A 82 -15.42 6.40 -10.80
C VAL A 82 -16.28 5.15 -10.64
N LEU A 83 -15.77 4.14 -9.93
CA LEU A 83 -16.52 2.91 -9.62
C LEU A 83 -17.49 3.06 -8.45
N GLU A 84 -17.54 4.23 -7.80
CA GLU A 84 -18.34 4.48 -6.59
C GLU A 84 -18.02 3.47 -5.47
N PHE A 85 -16.78 2.98 -5.41
CA PHE A 85 -16.33 2.06 -4.36
C PHE A 85 -15.94 2.77 -3.05
N ARG A 86 -15.91 4.11 -3.05
CA ARG A 86 -15.87 4.89 -1.83
C ARG A 86 -17.29 4.99 -1.27
N ASP A 87 -17.68 4.02 -0.45
CA ASP A 87 -18.73 4.25 0.54
C ASP A 87 -18.20 5.32 1.51
N ASP A 88 -18.72 6.54 1.39
CA ASP A 88 -18.57 7.61 2.38
C ASP A 88 -19.15 7.13 3.70
N ASN A 89 -18.36 6.44 4.52
CA ASN A 89 -18.65 6.23 5.94
C ASN A 89 -17.35 5.97 6.71
N TYR A 90 -16.75 7.07 7.17
CA TYR A 90 -16.10 7.13 8.48
C TYR A 90 -16.50 8.42 9.18
#